data_AF-A0A7C4JAS5-F1
#
_entry.id   AF-A0A7C4JAS5-F1
#
_cell.length_a   1.000
_cell.length_b   1.000
_cell.length_c   1.000
_cell.angle_alpha   90.00
_cell.angle_beta   90.00
_cell.angle_gamma   90.00
#
_symmetry.space_group_name_H-M   'P 1'
#
loop_
_entity.id
_entity.type
_entity.pdbx_description
1 polymer ?
#
loop_
_entity_poly.entity_id
_entity_poly.type
_entity_poly.pdbx_seq_one_letter_code
_entity_poly.pdbx_strand_id
1 'polypeptide(L)'
;MNNQARKLVAYCGLYCGDCFFYKGEIADLAKILRKKLREAKLDKNYEEFAKFAKEFKNYPVCYEVLGAMVRMRCKACLKGDGPPFCKIRKCCQRKNLRGCCVNGAELRQTLVASLGHLPAG
;
A
#
# COMPACT_ATOMS: atom_id res chain seq x y z
N MET A 1 2.89 -18.17 14.78
CA MET A 1 3.19 -16.91 14.04
C MET A 1 4.15 -16.07 14.85
N ASN A 2 5.27 -15.64 14.27
CA ASN A 2 6.22 -14.74 14.94
C ASN A 2 5.57 -13.37 15.25
N ASN A 3 6.11 -12.65 16.25
CA ASN A 3 5.54 -11.38 16.73
C ASN A 3 5.58 -10.27 15.66
N GLN A 4 6.45 -10.39 14.66
CA GLN A 4 6.56 -9.43 13.55
C GLN A 4 5.44 -9.58 12.52
N ALA A 5 4.99 -10.80 12.19
CA ALA A 5 3.86 -11.02 11.30
C ALA A 5 2.56 -10.41 11.86
N ARG A 6 2.35 -10.49 13.19
CA ARG A 6 1.19 -9.85 13.84
C ARG A 6 1.14 -8.32 13.69
N LYS A 7 2.26 -7.66 13.40
CA LYS A 7 2.33 -6.20 13.20
C LYS A 7 1.95 -5.77 11.79
N LEU A 8 1.91 -6.70 10.84
CA LEU A 8 1.53 -6.44 9.45
C LEU A 8 0.08 -6.82 9.13
N VAL A 9 -0.67 -7.33 10.10
CA VAL A 9 -2.12 -7.50 9.96
C VAL A 9 -2.78 -6.12 10.00
N ALA A 10 -3.48 -5.74 8.94
CA ALA A 10 -4.19 -4.49 8.80
C ALA A 10 -5.47 -4.47 9.65
N TYR A 11 -6.10 -3.29 9.76
CA TYR A 11 -7.38 -3.15 10.46
C TYR A 11 -8.47 -4.07 9.91
N CYS A 12 -8.47 -4.40 8.62
CA CYS A 12 -9.45 -5.31 8.01
C CYS A 12 -9.10 -6.80 8.17
N GLY A 13 -8.00 -7.15 8.83
CA GLY A 13 -7.52 -8.53 8.94
C GLY A 13 -6.64 -9.00 7.78
N LEU A 14 -6.54 -8.23 6.70
CA LEU A 14 -5.62 -8.53 5.59
C LEU A 14 -4.16 -8.40 6.03
N TYR A 15 -3.28 -9.21 5.45
CA TYR A 15 -1.85 -9.18 5.76
C TYR A 15 -1.10 -8.27 4.78
N CYS A 16 -0.50 -7.18 5.29
CA CYS A 16 0.28 -6.26 4.46
C CYS A 16 1.50 -6.92 3.82
N GLY A 17 2.06 -7.99 4.40
CA GLY A 17 3.20 -8.70 3.80
C GLY A 17 2.92 -9.28 2.41
N ASP A 18 1.64 -9.55 2.09
CA ASP A 18 1.23 -10.04 0.77
C ASP A 18 0.88 -8.90 -0.21
N CYS A 19 0.75 -7.67 0.29
CA CYS A 19 0.35 -6.51 -0.49
C CYS A 19 1.50 -6.02 -1.38
N PHE A 20 1.26 -5.91 -2.69
CA PHE A 20 2.26 -5.43 -3.65
C PHE A 20 2.74 -3.99 -3.39
N PHE A 21 1.89 -3.12 -2.82
CA PHE A 21 2.34 -1.78 -2.39
C PHE A 21 3.33 -1.85 -1.22
N TYR A 22 3.17 -2.81 -0.30
CA TYR A 22 4.05 -2.98 0.85
C TYR A 22 5.38 -3.63 0.44
N LYS A 23 5.32 -4.70 -0.37
CA LYS A 23 6.52 -5.35 -0.94
C LYS A 23 7.36 -4.39 -1.76
N GLY A 24 6.68 -3.58 -2.58
CA GLY A 24 7.30 -2.53 -3.35
C GLY A 24 8.06 -2.96 -4.60
N GLU A 25 8.14 -4.26 -4.88
CA GLU A 25 8.84 -4.81 -6.04
C GLU A 25 8.43 -4.12 -7.36
N ILE A 26 7.12 -3.90 -7.58
CA ILE A 26 6.60 -3.22 -8.78
C ILE A 26 7.20 -1.82 -8.94
N ALA A 27 7.27 -1.03 -7.88
CA ALA A 27 7.79 0.33 -8.00
C ALA A 27 9.32 0.37 -8.18
N ASP A 28 10.06 -0.63 -7.69
CA ASP A 28 11.51 -0.72 -7.91
C ASP A 28 11.76 -1.06 -9.39
N LEU A 29 11.04 -2.06 -9.91
CA LEU A 29 11.10 -2.44 -11.32
C LEU A 29 10.66 -1.29 -12.23
N ALA A 30 9.57 -0.59 -11.91
CA ALA A 30 9.12 0.57 -12.67
C ALA A 30 10.17 1.69 -12.70
N LYS A 31 10.87 1.93 -11.57
CA LYS A 31 11.95 2.92 -11.49
C LYS A 31 13.14 2.53 -12.37
N ILE A 32 13.53 1.26 -12.34
CA ILE A 32 14.62 0.71 -13.18
C ILE A 32 14.25 0.82 -14.66
N LEU A 33 13.05 0.39 -15.04
CA LEU A 33 12.57 0.44 -16.42
C LEU A 33 12.53 1.88 -16.93
N ARG A 34 11.95 2.83 -16.19
CA ARG A 34 11.95 4.26 -16.57
C ARG A 34 13.34 4.83 -16.77
N LYS A 35 14.31 4.42 -15.95
CA LYS A 35 15.72 4.82 -16.13
C LYS A 35 16.24 4.29 -17.47
N LYS A 36 16.03 3.00 -17.77
CA LYS A 36 16.48 2.37 -19.02
C LYS A 36 15.82 2.96 -20.27
N LEU A 37 14.52 3.25 -20.23
CA LEU A 37 13.79 3.89 -21.33
C LEU A 37 14.32 5.29 -21.63
N ARG A 38 14.67 6.08 -20.61
CA ARG A 38 15.32 7.39 -20.78
C ARG A 38 16.75 7.27 -21.33
N GLU A 39 17.53 6.31 -20.84
CA GLU A 39 18.89 6.04 -21.36
C GLU A 39 18.84 5.68 -22.85
N ALA A 40 17.82 4.93 -23.28
CA ALA A 40 17.56 4.60 -24.67
C ALA A 40 16.96 5.75 -25.51
N LYS A 41 16.71 6.92 -24.88
CA LYS A 41 16.06 8.09 -25.49
C LYS A 41 14.72 7.76 -26.15
N LEU A 42 13.96 6.84 -25.54
CA LEU A 42 12.71 6.35 -26.12
C LEU A 42 11.64 7.45 -26.22
N ASP A 43 11.73 8.45 -25.36
CA ASP A 43 10.96 9.70 -25.42
C ASP A 43 11.15 10.49 -26.72
N LYS A 44 12.27 10.31 -27.43
CA LYS A 44 12.58 11.05 -28.66
C LYS A 44 12.33 10.27 -29.95
N ASN A 45 12.28 8.94 -29.88
CA ASN A 45 12.24 8.08 -31.06
C ASN A 45 11.05 7.10 -31.05
N TYR A 46 10.17 7.11 -30.04
CA TYR A 46 9.00 6.23 -30.00
C TYR A 46 8.10 6.33 -31.25
N GLU A 47 8.05 7.50 -31.91
CA GLU A 47 7.28 7.70 -33.14
C GLU A 47 7.84 6.90 -34.33
N GLU A 48 9.15 6.68 -34.37
CA GLU A 48 9.78 5.81 -35.37
C GLU A 48 9.41 4.34 -35.13
N PHE A 49 9.42 3.91 -33.87
CA PHE A 49 8.94 2.56 -33.50
C PHE A 49 7.44 2.40 -33.77
N ALA A 50 6.66 3.48 -33.63
CA ALA A 50 5.23 3.48 -33.92
C ALA A 50 4.89 3.21 -35.39
N LYS A 51 5.84 3.38 -36.31
CA LYS A 51 5.70 3.01 -37.73
C LYS A 51 5.64 1.49 -37.94
N PHE A 52 6.31 0.72 -37.08
CA PHE A 52 6.37 -0.74 -37.16
C PHE A 52 5.46 -1.43 -36.12
N ALA A 53 5.22 -0.78 -34.97
CA ALA A 53 4.37 -1.28 -33.90
C ALA A 53 3.51 -0.13 -33.34
N LYS A 54 2.26 -0.06 -33.78
CA LYS A 54 1.32 1.04 -33.50
C LYS A 54 1.11 1.32 -32.01
N GLU A 55 1.37 0.35 -31.13
CA GLU A 55 1.27 0.43 -29.68
C GLU A 55 2.19 1.51 -29.10
N PHE A 56 3.34 1.75 -29.75
CA PHE A 56 4.29 2.79 -29.32
C PHE A 56 3.70 4.20 -29.41
N LYS A 57 2.62 4.44 -30.17
CA LYS A 57 1.89 5.73 -30.12
C LYS A 57 1.43 6.09 -28.70
N ASN A 58 1.18 5.08 -27.87
CA ASN A 58 0.77 5.27 -26.47
C ASN A 58 1.96 5.38 -25.50
N TYR A 59 3.20 5.47 -26.01
CA TYR A 59 4.39 5.54 -25.16
C TYR A 59 4.33 6.66 -24.11
N PRO A 60 3.91 7.91 -24.43
CA PRO A 60 3.80 8.96 -23.41
C PRO A 60 2.87 8.57 -22.25
N VAL A 61 1.71 7.98 -22.56
CA VAL A 61 0.75 7.50 -21.57
C VAL A 61 1.33 6.35 -20.75
N CYS A 62 1.97 5.38 -21.42
CA CYS A 62 2.66 4.27 -20.76
C CYS A 62 3.73 4.77 -19.80
N TYR A 63 4.54 5.74 -20.25
CA TYR A 63 5.58 6.34 -19.42
C TYR A 63 4.97 7.03 -18.20
N GLU A 64 3.90 7.82 -18.34
CA GLU A 64 3.22 8.43 -17.19
C GLU A 64 2.67 7.39 -16.19
N VAL A 65 2.07 6.30 -16.69
CA VAL A 65 1.61 5.19 -15.84
C VAL A 65 2.78 4.55 -15.09
N LEU A 66 3.92 4.31 -15.74
CA LEU A 66 5.14 3.84 -15.05
C LEU A 66 5.58 4.83 -13.97
N GLY A 67 5.42 6.14 -14.21
CA GLY A 67 5.71 7.19 -13.23
C GLY A 67 4.80 7.10 -12.01
N ALA A 68 3.51 6.82 -12.21
CA ALA A 68 2.57 6.52 -11.13
C ALA A 68 2.96 5.23 -10.40
N MET A 69 3.40 4.20 -11.11
CA MET A 69 3.82 2.93 -10.51
C MET A 69 5.01 3.08 -9.57
N VAL A 70 5.97 3.99 -9.84
CA VAL A 70 7.09 4.30 -8.91
C VAL A 70 6.61 4.75 -7.52
N ARG A 71 5.40 5.31 -7.42
CA ARG A 71 4.80 5.76 -6.16
C ARG A 71 4.04 4.66 -5.42
N MET A 72 3.97 3.44 -5.97
CA MET A 72 3.29 2.30 -5.34
C MET A 72 4.11 1.74 -4.17
N ARG A 73 4.15 2.50 -3.08
CA ARG A 73 4.90 2.24 -1.84
C ARG A 73 3.97 2.39 -0.65
N CYS A 74 4.02 1.47 0.30
CA CYS A 74 3.21 1.49 1.51
C CYS A 74 3.99 1.01 2.73
N LYS A 75 3.89 1.70 3.86
CA LYS A 75 4.55 1.35 5.14
C LYS A 75 3.75 0.39 6.03
N ALA A 76 2.57 -0.04 5.58
CA ALA A 76 1.52 -0.81 6.26
C ALA A 76 0.38 0.04 6.85
N CYS A 77 -0.83 -0.53 6.86
CA CYS A 77 -2.06 0.16 7.26
C CYS A 77 -2.04 0.64 8.72
N LEU A 78 -1.46 -0.15 9.63
CA LEU A 78 -1.32 0.23 11.04
C LEU A 78 -0.30 1.37 11.27
N LYS A 79 0.56 1.67 10.28
CA LYS A 79 1.48 2.81 10.32
C LYS A 79 0.90 4.08 9.66
N GLY A 80 -0.41 4.12 9.46
CA GLY A 80 -1.12 5.26 8.87
C GLY A 80 -1.19 5.25 7.34
N ASP A 81 -0.61 4.24 6.69
CA ASP A 81 -0.63 4.10 5.23
C ASP A 81 -1.89 3.37 4.73
N GLY A 82 -1.98 3.14 3.42
CA GLY A 82 -3.13 2.54 2.75
C GLY A 82 -4.20 3.55 2.36
N PRO A 83 -5.27 3.10 1.68
CA PRO A 83 -6.21 3.99 1.00
C PRO A 83 -6.81 5.04 1.94
N PRO A 84 -6.76 6.35 1.61
CA PRO A 84 -7.20 7.43 2.51
C PRO A 84 -8.69 7.32 2.90
N PHE A 85 -9.49 6.72 2.02
CA PHE A 85 -10.92 6.51 2.16
C PHE A 85 -11.31 5.22 2.91
N CYS A 86 -10.37 4.47 3.49
CA CYS A 86 -10.67 3.23 4.20
C CYS A 86 -11.60 3.44 5.41
N LYS A 87 -12.88 3.05 5.28
CA LYS A 87 -13.91 3.17 6.33
C LYS A 87 -13.57 2.31 7.55
N ILE A 88 -12.98 1.13 7.33
CA ILE A 88 -12.60 0.20 8.40
C ILE A 88 -11.53 0.83 9.30
N ARG A 89 -10.46 1.39 8.71
CA ARG A 89 -9.40 2.11 9.46
C ARG A 89 -9.99 3.23 10.29
N LYS A 90 -10.83 4.08 9.68
CA LYS A 90 -11.48 5.21 10.37
C LYS A 90 -12.36 4.73 11.55
N CYS A 91 -13.11 3.65 11.36
CA CYS A 91 -13.92 3.05 12.42
C CYS A 91 -13.06 2.53 13.58
N CYS A 92 -12.01 1.77 13.28
CA CYS A 92 -11.10 1.22 14.29
C CYS A 92 -10.36 2.32 15.06
N GLN A 93 -9.87 3.36 14.37
CA GLN A 93 -9.21 4.50 15.02
C GLN A 93 -10.16 5.24 15.97
N ARG A 94 -11.39 5.55 15.53
CA ARG A 94 -12.40 6.21 16.39
C ARG A 94 -12.75 5.40 17.64
N LYS A 95 -12.73 4.06 17.54
CA LYS A 95 -13.06 3.15 18.64
C LYS A 95 -11.83 2.68 19.43
N ASN A 96 -10.63 3.18 19.14
CA ASN A 96 -9.36 2.70 19.71
C ASN A 96 -9.17 1.18 19.59
N LEU A 97 -9.55 0.60 18.44
CA LEU A 97 -9.40 -0.82 18.12
C LEU A 97 -8.22 -1.06 17.19
N ARG A 98 -7.51 -2.17 17.40
CA ARG A 98 -6.40 -2.60 16.53
C ARG A 98 -6.86 -3.34 15.26
N GLY A 99 -8.10 -3.82 15.24
CA GLY A 99 -8.68 -4.56 14.13
C GLY A 99 -10.20 -4.46 14.09
N CYS A 100 -10.77 -4.76 12.94
CA CYS A 100 -12.19 -4.85 12.69
C CYS A 100 -12.62 -6.28 12.99
N CYS A 101 -13.35 -6.44 14.08
CA CYS A 101 -14.01 -7.70 14.38
C CYS A 101 -15.22 -7.78 13.46
N VAL A 102 -15.11 -8.46 12.32
CA VAL A 102 -16.21 -8.59 11.35
C VAL A 102 -17.41 -9.32 11.99
N ASN A 103 -17.18 -10.08 13.06
CA ASN A 103 -18.21 -10.61 13.94
C ASN A 103 -17.86 -10.27 15.40
N GLY A 104 -18.82 -9.79 16.17
CA GLY A 104 -18.62 -9.42 17.56
C GLY A 104 -18.25 -10.62 18.43
N ALA A 105 -16.97 -10.86 18.66
CA ALA A 105 -16.43 -11.54 19.84
C ALA A 105 -14.93 -11.27 19.90
N GLU A 106 -14.49 -10.83 21.08
CA GLU A 106 -13.11 -10.90 21.57
C GLU A 106 -12.03 -10.16 20.77
N LEU A 107 -11.85 -8.88 21.10
CA LEU A 107 -10.54 -8.36 21.52
C LEU A 107 -10.73 -7.23 22.54
N ARG A 108 -11.41 -7.57 23.66
CA ARG A 108 -11.36 -6.83 24.93
C ARG A 108 -10.04 -7.11 25.69
N GLN A 109 -8.94 -7.41 25.01
CA GLN A 109 -7.71 -7.89 25.68
C GLN A 109 -6.47 -7.00 25.56
N THR A 110 -6.62 -5.72 25.20
CA THR A 110 -5.52 -4.76 25.39
C THR A 110 -5.91 -3.39 25.97
N LEU A 111 -7.14 -3.20 26.44
CA LEU A 111 -7.50 -1.96 27.17
C LEU A 111 -7.86 -2.16 28.66
N VAL A 112 -7.87 -3.40 29.16
CA VAL A 112 -8.16 -3.69 30.59
C VAL A 112 -6.92 -4.14 31.36
N ALA A 113 -5.80 -4.44 30.70
CA ALA A 113 -4.56 -4.86 31.37
C ALA A 113 -3.65 -3.69 31.81
N SER A 114 -4.04 -2.43 31.57
CA SER A 114 -3.25 -1.25 31.95
C SER A 114 -4.07 -0.10 32.54
N LEU A 115 -5.34 -0.31 32.84
CA LEU A 115 -6.18 0.64 33.59
C LEU A 115 -6.71 -0.04 34.86
N GLY A 116 -5.79 -0.57 35.67
CA GLY A 116 -6.02 -0.58 37.10
C GLY A 116 -5.90 0.87 37.60
N HIS A 117 -6.92 1.34 38.30
CA HIS A 117 -7.04 2.67 38.94
C HIS A 117 -7.58 3.80 38.05
N LEU A 118 -8.90 3.87 37.91
CA LEU A 118 -9.60 5.14 38.09
C LEU A 118 -10.79 4.92 39.03
N PRO A 119 -10.87 5.62 40.19
CA PRO A 119 -12.02 5.54 41.07
C PRO A 119 -13.22 6.23 40.42
N ALA A 120 -14.40 5.71 40.71
CA ALA A 120 -15.66 6.36 40.38
C ALA A 120 -15.79 7.67 41.18
N GLY A 121 -15.98 8.77 40.46
CA GLY A 121 -16.38 10.07 40.96
C GLY A 121 -17.33 10.70 39.95
#